data_AF-A0A9Q9CM12-F1
#
_entry.id   AF-A0A9Q9CM12-F1
#
_cell.length_a   1.000
_cell.length_b   1.000
_cell.length_c   1.000
_cell.angle_alpha   90.00
_cell.angle_beta   90.00
_cell.angle_gamma   90.00
#
_symmetry.space_group_name_H-M   'P 1'
#
loop_
_entity.id
_entity.type
_entity.pdbx_description
1 polymer ?
#
loop_
_entity_poly.entity_id
_entity_poly.type
_entity_poly.pdbx_seq_one_letter_code
_entity_poly.pdbx_strand_id
1 'polypeptide(L)'
;MGFVCHEQPMGPNFKWMEVRPNEGAFTSFIIYEKELMQKQNPTANVGHPNVILSTQEIEKAYDQMKENGVEVGELQVMPYGKMFSFKDQDGNTYLLREDK
;
A
#
# COMPACT_ATOMS: atom_id res chain seq x y z
N MET A 1 7.27 -0.59 -5.17
CA MET A 1 6.10 0.31 -5.22
C MET A 1 6.44 1.81 -5.24
N GLY A 2 7.70 2.23 -5.05
CA GLY A 2 8.09 3.64 -5.21
C GLY A 2 7.65 4.59 -4.10
N PHE A 3 7.15 4.06 -2.98
CA PHE A 3 6.80 4.86 -1.81
C PHE A 3 8.06 5.40 -1.15
N VAL A 4 7.95 6.62 -0.61
CA VAL A 4 8.94 7.19 0.29
C VAL A 4 8.73 6.57 1.67
N CYS A 5 9.82 6.15 2.32
CA CYS A 5 9.81 5.57 3.65
C CYS A 5 10.54 6.47 4.64
N HIS A 6 9.88 6.76 5.76
CA HIS A 6 10.42 7.45 6.91
C HIS A 6 10.46 6.48 8.10
N GLU A 7 11.66 6.20 8.59
CA GLU A 7 11.87 5.31 9.74
C GLU A 7 12.33 6.11 10.96
N GLN A 8 11.77 5.81 12.13
CA GLN A 8 12.23 6.36 13.41
C GLN A 8 12.28 5.28 14.50
N PRO A 9 13.27 5.30 15.41
CA PRO A 9 13.32 4.35 16.51
C PRO A 9 12.16 4.57 17.49
N MET A 10 11.44 3.50 17.84
CA MET A 10 10.37 3.47 18.84
C MET A 10 10.82 2.64 20.07
N GLY A 11 12.03 2.91 20.55
CA GLY A 11 12.70 2.15 21.60
C GLY A 11 13.72 1.13 21.07
N PRO A 12 14.24 0.23 21.92
CA PRO A 12 15.41 -0.59 21.58
C PRO A 12 15.19 -1.59 20.43
N ASN A 13 13.97 -2.11 20.29
CA ASN A 13 13.66 -3.23 19.40
C ASN A 13 12.55 -2.92 18.37
N PHE A 14 12.04 -1.69 18.35
CA PHE A 14 10.92 -1.32 17.49
C PHE A 14 11.26 -0.10 16.65
N LYS A 15 10.69 -0.09 15.45
CA LYS A 15 10.76 1.03 14.52
C LYS A 15 9.36 1.50 14.20
N TRP A 16 9.18 2.81 14.19
CA TRP A 16 8.09 3.46 13.48
C TRP A 16 8.44 3.50 12.01
N MET A 17 7.69 2.79 11.17
CA MET A 17 7.85 2.84 9.72
C MET A 17 6.64 3.51 9.10
N GLU A 18 6.85 4.66 8.51
CA GLU A 18 5.83 5.41 7.80
C GLU A 18 6.16 5.40 6.31
N VAL A 19 5.17 5.06 5.48
CA VAL A 19 5.31 5.06 4.02
C VAL A 19 4.26 5.95 3.38
N ARG A 20 4.64 6.66 2.32
CA ARG A 20 3.74 7.51 1.54
C ARG A 20 4.08 7.48 0.06
N PRO A 21 3.12 7.71 -0.85
CA PRO A 21 3.38 7.67 -2.29
C PRO A 21 4.47 8.65 -2.76
N ASN A 22 4.54 9.84 -2.15
CA ASN A 22 5.57 10.85 -2.38
C ASN A 22 5.66 11.80 -1.16
N GLU A 23 6.68 12.66 -1.10
CA GLU A 23 6.89 13.57 0.03
C GLU A 23 5.75 14.58 0.28
N GLY A 24 5.01 14.94 -0.78
CA GLY A 24 3.89 15.88 -0.69
C GLY A 24 2.54 15.22 -0.38
N ALA A 25 2.49 13.89 -0.27
CA ALA A 25 1.24 13.18 0.02
C ALA A 25 0.76 13.49 1.44
N PHE A 26 -0.47 13.97 1.56
CA PHE A 26 -1.07 14.31 2.85
C PHE A 26 -1.34 13.07 3.73
N THR A 27 -1.75 11.96 3.10
CA THR A 27 -2.03 10.70 3.79
C THR A 27 -0.84 9.75 3.67
N SER A 28 -0.49 9.11 4.79
CA SER A 28 0.55 8.08 4.88
C SER A 28 -0.01 6.80 5.51
N PHE A 29 0.73 5.71 5.33
CA PHE A 29 0.48 4.46 6.04
C PHE A 29 1.56 4.24 7.08
N ILE A 30 1.15 3.82 8.27
CA ILE A 30 2.07 3.30 9.28
C ILE A 30 2.10 1.79 9.13
N ILE A 31 3.28 1.24 8.87
CA ILE A 31 3.50 -0.20 8.82
C ILE A 31 3.78 -0.68 10.24
N TYR A 32 2.87 -1.49 10.77
CA TYR A 32 2.87 -1.90 12.16
C TYR A 32 2.62 -3.39 12.32
N GLU A 33 3.32 -4.01 13.26
CA GLU A 33 3.26 -5.45 13.52
C GLU A 33 1.95 -5.81 14.25
N LYS A 34 1.21 -6.79 13.72
CA LYS A 34 -0.17 -7.09 14.16
C LYS A 34 -0.23 -7.62 15.60
N GLU A 35 0.69 -8.50 15.99
CA GLU A 35 0.73 -9.05 17.36
C GLU A 35 1.03 -7.96 18.39
N LEU A 36 1.93 -7.03 18.08
CA LEU A 36 2.28 -5.90 18.94
C LEU A 36 1.08 -4.97 19.11
N MET A 37 0.35 -4.69 18.03
CA MET A 37 -0.88 -3.88 18.09
C MET A 37 -1.90 -4.54 19.01
N GLN A 38 -2.11 -5.86 18.88
CA GLN A 38 -3.02 -6.61 19.74
C GLN A 38 -2.55 -6.69 21.20
N LYS A 39 -1.24 -6.79 21.46
CA LYS A 39 -0.69 -6.76 22.83
C LYS A 39 -0.94 -5.41 23.51
N GLN A 40 -0.83 -4.30 22.77
CA GLN A 40 -1.06 -2.94 23.29
C GLN A 40 -2.54 -2.61 23.39
N ASN A 41 -3.34 -3.05 22.42
CA ASN A 41 -4.78 -2.86 22.37
C ASN A 41 -5.46 -4.16 21.88
N PRO A 42 -5.90 -5.03 22.80
CA PRO A 42 -6.51 -6.32 22.45
C PRO A 42 -7.78 -6.25 21.60
N THR A 43 -8.44 -5.09 21.56
CA THR A 43 -9.65 -4.87 20.74
C THR A 43 -9.35 -4.20 19.40
N ALA A 44 -8.08 -3.94 19.08
CA ALA A 44 -7.68 -3.34 17.81
C ALA A 44 -8.05 -4.23 16.62
N ASN A 45 -8.65 -3.62 15.60
CA ASN A 45 -8.86 -4.28 14.32
C ASN A 45 -7.54 -4.29 13.54
N VAL A 46 -6.95 -5.47 13.37
CA VAL A 46 -5.73 -5.69 12.57
C VAL A 46 -6.00 -6.26 11.18
N GLY A 47 -7.28 -6.31 10.79
CA GLY A 47 -7.68 -6.67 9.43
C GLY A 47 -7.23 -5.62 8.43
N HIS A 48 -6.86 -6.07 7.24
CA HIS A 48 -6.46 -5.17 6.15
C HIS A 48 -7.65 -4.31 5.70
N PRO A 49 -7.58 -2.97 5.74
CA PRO A 49 -8.65 -2.12 5.26
C PRO A 49 -8.75 -2.15 3.74
N ASN A 50 -9.90 -1.78 3.20
CA ASN A 50 -10.05 -1.61 1.76
C ASN A 50 -9.39 -0.28 1.34
N VAL A 51 -8.30 -0.36 0.59
CA VAL A 51 -7.48 0.79 0.19
C VAL A 51 -7.44 0.90 -1.34
N ILE A 52 -7.79 2.09 -1.83
CA ILE A 52 -7.68 2.45 -3.24
C ILE A 52 -6.64 3.55 -3.38
N LEU A 53 -5.59 3.26 -4.15
CA LEU A 53 -4.55 4.21 -4.53
C LEU A 53 -4.85 4.77 -5.93
N SER A 54 -4.30 5.93 -6.25
CA SER A 54 -4.41 6.53 -7.59
C SER A 54 -3.05 6.80 -8.23
N THR A 55 -3.01 6.79 -9.56
CA THR A 55 -1.84 7.14 -10.36
C THR A 55 -2.25 7.73 -11.70
N GLN A 56 -1.46 8.67 -12.24
CA GLN A 56 -1.64 9.20 -13.59
C GLN A 56 -1.05 8.27 -14.68
N GLU A 57 -0.22 7.30 -14.30
CA GLU A 57 0.49 6.40 -15.24
C GLU A 57 0.11 4.92 -14.99
N ILE A 58 -1.18 4.58 -15.10
CA ILE A 58 -1.71 3.26 -14.69
C ILE A 58 -1.11 2.07 -15.46
N GLU A 59 -0.93 2.19 -16.78
CA GLU A 59 -0.37 1.12 -17.62
C GLU A 59 1.11 0.86 -17.29
N LYS A 60 1.88 1.93 -17.13
CA LYS A 60 3.28 1.86 -16.70
C LYS A 60 3.40 1.24 -15.31
N ALA A 61 2.54 1.63 -14.38
CA ALA A 61 2.51 1.03 -13.04
C ALA A 61 2.19 -0.47 -13.10
N TYR A 62 1.23 -0.87 -13.95
CA TYR A 62 0.85 -2.27 -14.18
C TYR A 62 2.03 -3.10 -14.68
N ASP A 63 2.73 -2.63 -15.71
CA ASP A 63 3.88 -3.34 -16.28
C ASP A 63 5.06 -3.40 -15.32
N GLN A 64 5.40 -2.28 -14.67
CA GLN A 64 6.49 -2.23 -13.69
C GLN A 64 6.22 -3.15 -12.49
N MET A 65 4.97 -3.28 -12.04
CA MET A 65 4.62 -4.17 -10.93
C MET A 65 4.75 -5.64 -11.33
N LYS A 66 4.30 -6.02 -12.54
CA LYS A 66 4.51 -7.38 -13.08
C LYS A 66 5.99 -7.71 -13.20
N GLU A 67 6.79 -6.81 -13.76
CA GLU A 67 8.25 -6.99 -13.91
C GLU A 67 8.94 -7.18 -12.57
N ASN A 68 8.48 -6.49 -11.53
CA ASN A 68 9.00 -6.62 -10.17
C ASN A 68 8.47 -7.87 -9.42
N GLY A 69 7.69 -8.74 -10.09
CA GLY A 69 7.15 -9.96 -9.50
C GLY A 69 6.00 -9.74 -8.51
N VAL A 70 5.36 -8.57 -8.53
CA VAL A 70 4.18 -8.31 -7.72
C VAL A 70 2.98 -9.08 -8.29
N GLU A 71 2.20 -9.73 -7.42
CA GLU A 71 0.94 -10.35 -7.83
C GLU A 71 -0.07 -9.26 -8.19
N VAL A 72 -0.39 -9.14 -9.48
CA VAL A 72 -1.37 -8.19 -10.01
C VAL A 72 -2.55 -8.94 -10.64
N GLY A 73 -3.74 -8.36 -10.52
CA GLY A 73 -4.94 -8.80 -11.22
C GLY A 73 -4.96 -8.38 -12.68
N GLU A 74 -6.09 -8.61 -13.36
CA GLU A 74 -6.30 -8.12 -14.71
C GLU A 74 -6.42 -6.59 -14.75
N LEU A 75 -5.82 -5.96 -15.77
CA LEU A 75 -6.02 -4.54 -16.03
C LEU A 75 -7.40 -4.31 -16.64
N GLN A 76 -8.33 -3.80 -15.83
CA GLN A 76 -9.68 -3.51 -16.26
C GLN A 76 -9.74 -2.13 -16.91
N VAL A 77 -10.31 -2.08 -18.12
CA VAL A 77 -10.53 -0.84 -18.87
C VAL A 77 -12.03 -0.54 -18.91
N MET A 78 -12.46 0.52 -18.23
CA MET A 78 -13.85 0.94 -18.14
C MET A 78 -14.05 2.34 -18.74
N PRO A 79 -15.29 2.74 -19.12
CA PRO A 79 -15.56 4.08 -19.66
C PRO A 79 -15.11 5.23 -18.75
N TYR A 80 -15.09 5.00 -17.43
CA TYR A 80 -14.71 5.98 -16.42
C TYR A 80 -13.23 5.92 -15.98
N GLY A 81 -12.42 5.02 -16.55
CA GLY A 81 -11.00 4.90 -16.26
C GLY A 81 -10.51 3.46 -16.18
N LYS A 82 -9.22 3.28 -15.90
CA LYS A 82 -8.59 1.97 -15.76
C LYS A 82 -8.27 1.66 -14.30
N MET A 83 -8.27 0.38 -13.94
CA MET A 83 -7.84 -0.06 -12.61
C MET A 83 -7.37 -1.51 -12.62
N PHE A 84 -6.54 -1.87 -11.64
CA PHE A 84 -6.19 -3.25 -11.36
C PHE A 84 -5.95 -3.44 -9.86
N SER A 85 -6.11 -4.66 -9.37
CA SER A 85 -5.74 -5.01 -8.01
C SER A 85 -4.31 -5.52 -7.94
N PHE A 86 -3.66 -5.36 -6.79
CA PHE A 86 -2.37 -5.99 -6.51
C PHE A 86 -2.29 -6.43 -5.05
N LYS A 87 -1.34 -7.32 -4.73
CA LYS A 87 -1.05 -7.73 -3.36
C LYS A 87 0.33 -7.31 -2.91
N ASP A 88 0.47 -6.97 -1.64
CA ASP A 88 1.78 -6.87 -0.99
C ASP A 88 2.32 -8.25 -0.59
N GLN A 89 3.48 -8.28 0.05
CA GLN A 89 4.14 -9.51 0.48
C GLN A 89 3.37 -10.31 1.55
N ASP A 90 2.44 -9.66 2.27
CA ASP A 90 1.61 -10.30 3.29
C ASP A 90 0.25 -10.76 2.70
N GLY A 91 0.05 -10.58 1.38
CA GLY A 91 -1.18 -10.91 0.68
C GLY A 91 -2.29 -9.87 0.86
N ASN A 92 -1.99 -8.69 1.44
CA ASN A 92 -2.96 -7.61 1.59
C ASN A 92 -3.32 -7.06 0.21
N THR A 93 -4.61 -6.97 -0.09
CA THR A 93 -5.10 -6.57 -1.41
C THR A 93 -5.36 -5.07 -1.49
N TYR A 94 -4.87 -4.44 -2.55
CA TYR A 94 -5.07 -3.04 -2.86
C TYR A 94 -5.70 -2.90 -4.24
N LEU A 95 -6.38 -1.79 -4.47
CA LEU A 95 -6.81 -1.38 -5.81
C LEU A 95 -5.97 -0.17 -6.24
N LEU A 96 -5.45 -0.18 -7.47
CA LEU A 96 -4.86 0.99 -8.10
C LEU A 96 -5.77 1.46 -9.23
N ARG A 97 -6.19 2.72 -9.19
CA ARG A 97 -7.00 3.34 -10.24
C ARG A 97 -6.24 4.43 -10.98
N GLU A 98 -6.62 4.66 -12.22
CA GLU A 98 -6.17 5.79 -13.01
C GLU A 98 -6.76 7.10 -12.43
N ASP A 99 -5.89 8.09 -12.21
CA ASP A 99 -6.23 9.47 -11.88
C ASP A 99 -6.02 10.34 -13.12
N LYS A 100 -6.88 11.34 -13.32
CA LYS A 100 -6.81 12.27 -14.44
C LYS A 100 -6.39 13.66 -13.98
#